data_AF-A0A953TCJ2-F1
#
_entry.id   AF-A0A953TCJ2-F1
#
_cell.length_a   1.000
_cell.length_b   1.000
_cell.length_c   1.000
_cell.angle_alpha   90.00
_cell.angle_beta   90.00
_cell.angle_gamma   90.00
#
_symmetry.space_group_name_H-M   'P 1'
#
loop_
_entity.id
_entity.type
_entity.pdbx_description
1 polymer ?
#
loop_
_entity_poly.entity_id
_entity_poly.type
_entity_poly.pdbx_seq_one_letter_code
_entity_poly.pdbx_strand_id
1 'polypeptide(L)'
;MTTLPVIIQGGMGAGISNWRLARAVSQLGQLGVVSGTALDLILARRLQDGDPGGHMRRGLDQFPIPEMAERVWHTYYIPGGKAERASYKLLPSHAKDCPAELQELCVVANFVEVILAREGHDNPVGINYLEKIQLPHLPSIYGAMLAGVGYVLMGAGVPLKIPGVLDRFANHEPASYALQVTGSLDEDRTMVFAPREFMGR
;
A
#
# COMPACT_ATOMS: atom_id res chain seq x y z
N MET A 1 11.07 4.08 -29.01
CA MET A 1 12.00 3.58 -27.97
C MET A 1 11.55 4.17 -26.65
N THR A 2 11.10 3.36 -25.71
CA THR A 2 10.84 3.85 -24.34
C THR A 2 12.19 4.14 -23.69
N THR A 3 12.52 5.41 -23.53
CA THR A 3 13.69 5.83 -22.76
C THR A 3 13.48 5.43 -21.30
N LEU A 4 14.40 4.62 -20.77
CA LEU A 4 14.41 4.27 -19.36
C LEU A 4 14.66 5.53 -18.51
N PRO A 5 14.05 5.63 -17.30
CA PRO A 5 14.29 6.74 -16.41
C PRO A 5 15.76 6.78 -15.99
N VAL A 6 16.38 7.96 -16.04
CA VAL A 6 17.77 8.16 -15.59
C VAL A 6 17.84 8.54 -14.11
N ILE A 7 16.72 9.02 -13.56
CA ILE A 7 16.54 9.33 -12.15
C ILE A 7 15.45 8.43 -11.58
N ILE A 8 15.76 7.83 -10.42
CA ILE A 8 14.80 7.16 -9.57
C ILE A 8 14.70 7.98 -8.28
N GLN A 9 13.56 8.63 -8.06
CA GLN A 9 13.28 9.24 -6.77
C GLN A 9 13.05 8.12 -5.75
N GLY A 10 13.83 8.07 -4.67
CA GLY A 10 13.71 6.98 -3.70
C GLY A 10 12.41 7.03 -2.88
N GLY A 11 11.80 5.90 -2.56
CA GLY A 11 10.55 5.79 -1.77
C GLY A 11 10.76 5.52 -0.27
N MET A 12 11.71 6.22 0.37
CA MET A 12 12.17 5.86 1.72
C MET A 12 11.38 6.50 2.88
N GLY A 13 10.79 7.68 2.69
CA GLY A 13 10.16 8.41 3.79
C GLY A 13 8.66 8.14 3.91
N ALA A 14 8.21 7.57 5.03
CA ALA A 14 6.80 7.38 5.32
C ALA A 14 6.06 8.74 5.34
N GLY A 15 5.06 8.90 4.48
CA GLY A 15 4.31 10.16 4.31
C GLY A 15 5.08 11.31 3.62
N ILE A 16 6.40 11.19 3.45
CA ILE A 16 7.26 12.16 2.76
C ILE A 16 7.36 11.82 1.27
N SER A 17 7.75 10.57 0.96
CA SER A 17 7.68 10.02 -0.41
C SER A 17 6.25 9.64 -0.74
N ASN A 18 5.35 10.62 -0.72
CA ASN A 18 3.93 10.46 -0.96
C ASN A 18 3.56 10.57 -2.45
N TRP A 19 2.29 10.35 -2.74
CA TRP A 19 1.74 10.40 -4.09
C TRP A 19 2.02 11.71 -4.83
N ARG A 20 2.07 12.86 -4.14
CA ARG A 20 2.32 14.17 -4.77
C ARG A 20 3.75 14.25 -5.32
N LEU A 21 4.73 13.82 -4.52
CA LEU A 21 6.13 13.81 -4.94
C LEU A 21 6.35 12.78 -6.05
N ALA A 22 5.84 11.56 -5.89
CA ALA A 22 5.97 10.52 -6.90
C ALA A 22 5.35 10.96 -8.23
N ARG A 23 4.13 11.52 -8.19
CA ARG A 23 3.46 12.08 -9.38
C ARG A 23 4.29 13.16 -10.06
N ALA A 24 4.79 14.14 -9.30
CA ALA A 24 5.58 15.23 -9.85
C ALA A 24 6.84 14.72 -10.57
N VAL A 25 7.51 13.72 -10.02
CA VAL A 25 8.69 13.08 -10.63
C VAL A 25 8.29 12.28 -11.87
N SER A 26 7.23 11.47 -11.78
CA SER A 26 6.75 10.67 -12.90
C SER A 26 6.26 11.53 -14.07
N GLN A 27 5.62 12.68 -13.81
CA GLN A 27 5.22 13.62 -14.86
C GLN A 27 6.41 14.21 -15.64
N LEU A 28 7.60 14.26 -15.04
CA LEU A 28 8.84 14.70 -15.69
C LEU A 28 9.56 13.58 -16.46
N GLY A 29 8.93 12.41 -16.62
CA GLY A 29 9.50 11.26 -17.34
C GLY A 29 10.57 10.50 -16.58
N GLN A 30 10.73 10.76 -15.27
CA GLN A 30 11.60 10.00 -14.37
C GLN A 30 10.78 9.00 -13.57
N LEU A 31 11.41 8.12 -12.78
CA LEU A 31 10.66 7.17 -11.95
C LEU A 31 10.33 7.81 -10.59
N GLY A 32 9.08 8.25 -10.42
CA GLY A 32 8.53 8.59 -9.12
C GLY A 32 8.20 7.34 -8.31
N VAL A 33 8.54 7.33 -7.02
CA VAL A 33 8.35 6.16 -6.14
C VAL A 33 7.68 6.58 -4.83
N VAL A 34 6.51 6.00 -4.55
CA VAL A 34 5.85 6.18 -3.25
C VAL A 34 6.47 5.27 -2.20
N SER A 35 6.45 5.67 -0.93
CA SER A 35 6.81 4.78 0.17
C SER A 35 5.61 3.92 0.58
N GLY A 36 5.75 2.61 0.50
CA GLY A 36 4.77 1.65 1.02
C GLY A 36 4.78 1.49 2.55
N THR A 37 5.62 2.27 3.25
CA THR A 37 5.78 2.15 4.71
C THR A 37 4.60 2.77 5.44
N ALA A 38 3.88 1.97 6.22
CA ALA A 38 2.77 2.39 7.10
C ALA A 38 1.65 3.14 6.37
N LEU A 39 1.37 2.79 5.10
CA LEU A 39 0.33 3.45 4.32
C LEU A 39 -1.07 3.25 4.91
N ASP A 40 -1.34 2.09 5.51
CA ASP A 40 -2.55 1.81 6.30
C ASP A 40 -2.78 2.88 7.38
N LEU A 41 -1.77 3.16 8.19
CA LEU A 41 -1.81 4.16 9.25
C LEU A 41 -1.92 5.58 8.67
N ILE A 42 -1.19 5.88 7.60
CA ILE A 42 -1.20 7.19 6.95
C ILE A 42 -2.57 7.48 6.34
N LEU A 43 -3.16 6.55 5.60
CA LEU A 43 -4.51 6.69 5.05
C LEU A 43 -5.53 6.89 6.16
N ALA A 44 -5.52 6.02 7.18
CA ALA A 44 -6.46 6.11 8.30
C ALA A 44 -6.36 7.45 9.04
N ARG A 45 -5.15 8.01 9.19
CA ARG A 45 -4.96 9.33 9.80
C ARG A 45 -5.47 10.46 8.91
N ARG A 46 -5.17 10.43 7.61
CA ARG A 46 -5.67 11.45 6.66
C ARG A 46 -7.21 11.47 6.59
N LEU A 47 -7.86 10.30 6.69
CA LEU A 47 -9.32 10.20 6.77
C LEU A 47 -9.87 10.78 8.08
N GLN A 48 -9.19 10.51 9.20
CA GLN A 48 -9.55 11.07 10.51
C GLN A 48 -9.29 12.58 10.62
N ASP A 49 -8.36 13.11 9.82
CA ASP A 49 -8.15 14.55 9.65
C ASP A 49 -9.19 15.19 8.71
N GLY A 50 -10.17 14.40 8.23
CA GLY A 50 -11.30 14.85 7.44
C GLY A 50 -11.06 14.89 5.93
N ASP A 51 -10.03 14.19 5.46
CA ASP A 51 -9.58 14.17 4.07
C ASP A 51 -9.43 15.58 3.46
N PRO A 52 -8.48 16.41 3.96
CA PRO A 52 -8.26 17.73 3.40
C PRO A 52 -7.96 17.68 1.90
N GLY A 53 -8.77 18.38 1.10
CA GLY A 53 -8.67 18.39 -0.37
C GLY A 53 -9.39 17.24 -1.08
N GLY A 54 -10.06 16.34 -0.35
CA GLY A 54 -10.87 15.26 -0.92
C GLY A 54 -10.07 14.21 -1.68
N HIS A 55 -8.76 14.12 -1.42
CA HIS A 55 -7.86 13.29 -2.21
C HIS A 55 -8.02 11.81 -1.88
N MET A 56 -8.19 11.46 -0.60
CA MET A 56 -8.35 10.08 -0.19
C MET A 56 -9.68 9.55 -0.69
N ARG A 57 -10.77 10.33 -0.59
CA ARG A 57 -12.08 10.00 -1.18
C ARG A 57 -11.94 9.74 -2.69
N ARG A 58 -11.28 10.64 -3.43
CA ARG A 58 -11.07 10.47 -4.86
C ARG A 58 -10.28 9.20 -5.21
N GLY A 59 -9.32 8.80 -4.39
CA GLY A 59 -8.61 7.53 -4.56
C GLY A 59 -9.50 6.32 -4.25
N LEU A 60 -10.29 6.40 -3.17
CA LEU A 60 -11.24 5.36 -2.77
C LEU A 60 -12.33 5.12 -3.81
N ASP A 61 -12.85 6.18 -4.43
CA ASP A 61 -13.86 6.11 -5.49
C ASP A 61 -13.36 5.39 -6.76
N GLN A 62 -12.04 5.25 -6.92
CA GLN A 62 -11.42 4.49 -8.02
C GLN A 62 -11.12 3.04 -7.65
N PHE A 63 -11.30 2.64 -6.39
CA PHE A 63 -10.97 1.31 -5.93
C PHE A 63 -11.91 0.26 -6.56
N PRO A 64 -11.38 -0.86 -7.11
CA PRO A 64 -12.18 -1.81 -7.89
C PRO A 64 -13.18 -2.63 -7.06
N ILE A 65 -13.12 -2.58 -5.72
CA ILE A 65 -14.03 -3.31 -4.82
C ILE A 65 -14.71 -2.26 -3.90
N PRO A 66 -15.76 -1.57 -4.37
CA PRO A 66 -16.35 -0.42 -3.69
C PRO A 66 -16.74 -0.70 -2.24
N GLU A 67 -17.25 -1.89 -1.95
CA GLU A 67 -17.70 -2.30 -0.62
C GLU A 67 -16.56 -2.27 0.39
N MET A 68 -15.34 -2.65 -0.01
CA MET A 68 -14.15 -2.60 0.84
C MET A 68 -13.70 -1.15 1.07
N ALA A 69 -13.70 -0.32 0.04
CA ALA A 69 -13.37 1.10 0.18
C ALA A 69 -14.36 1.82 1.10
N GLU A 70 -15.66 1.52 1.00
CA GLU A 70 -16.69 2.09 1.86
C GLU A 70 -16.57 1.61 3.32
N ARG A 71 -16.20 0.34 3.57
CA ARG A 71 -15.87 -0.12 4.94
C ARG A 71 -14.73 0.69 5.56
N VAL A 72 -13.65 0.93 4.81
CA VAL A 72 -12.52 1.76 5.26
C VAL A 72 -12.97 3.20 5.51
N TRP A 73 -13.73 3.79 4.58
CA TRP A 73 -14.28 5.14 4.71
C TRP A 73 -15.14 5.29 5.96
N HIS A 74 -16.16 4.45 6.13
CA HIS A 74 -17.05 4.48 7.29
C HIS A 74 -16.31 4.25 8.62
N THR A 75 -15.22 3.50 8.61
CA THR A 75 -14.46 3.18 9.82
C THR A 75 -13.57 4.33 10.31
N TYR A 76 -13.01 5.12 9.40
CA TYR A 76 -11.94 6.08 9.71
C TYR A 76 -12.23 7.54 9.31
N TYR A 77 -13.16 7.80 8.38
CA TYR A 77 -13.46 9.18 7.99
C TYR A 77 -14.19 9.94 9.10
N ILE A 78 -13.73 11.15 9.39
CA ILE A 78 -14.39 12.07 10.33
C ILE A 78 -14.76 13.34 9.56
N PRO A 79 -16.05 13.64 9.33
CA PRO A 79 -16.47 14.87 8.67
C PRO A 79 -15.89 16.11 9.39
N GLY A 80 -15.16 16.96 8.66
CA GLY A 80 -14.49 18.14 9.22
C GLY A 80 -13.23 17.85 10.06
N GLY A 81 -12.85 16.57 10.17
CA GLY A 81 -11.67 16.12 10.90
C GLY A 81 -11.87 16.01 12.41
N LYS A 82 -10.97 15.27 13.06
CA LYS A 82 -10.91 15.18 14.52
C LYS A 82 -10.57 16.56 15.13
N ALA A 83 -10.98 16.77 16.37
CA ALA A 83 -10.53 17.93 17.14
C ALA A 83 -8.99 17.94 17.31
N GLU A 84 -8.39 19.13 17.42
CA GLU A 84 -6.94 19.32 17.45
C GLU A 84 -6.23 18.43 18.50
N ARG A 85 -6.81 18.37 19.71
CA ARG A 85 -6.27 17.58 20.84
C ARG A 85 -6.85 16.17 20.97
N ALA A 86 -7.80 15.77 20.10
CA ALA A 86 -8.32 14.42 20.12
C ALA A 86 -7.27 13.43 19.59
N SER A 87 -7.17 12.27 20.24
CA SER A 87 -6.32 11.16 19.78
C SER A 87 -6.93 10.53 18.52
N TYR A 88 -6.05 9.99 17.66
CA TYR A 88 -6.49 9.15 16.56
C TYR A 88 -7.05 7.82 17.09
N LYS A 89 -8.09 7.30 16.41
CA LYS A 89 -8.50 5.91 16.47
C LYS A 89 -7.30 5.03 16.14
N LEU A 90 -7.04 4.07 17.03
CA LEU A 90 -5.94 3.13 16.89
C LEU A 90 -6.28 2.07 15.83
N LEU A 91 -5.24 1.60 15.14
CA LEU A 91 -5.32 0.44 14.26
C LEU A 91 -4.98 -0.82 15.07
N PRO A 92 -5.50 -2.00 14.69
CA PRO A 92 -4.99 -3.26 15.20
C PRO A 92 -3.48 -3.38 14.94
N SER A 93 -2.76 -4.10 15.81
CA SER A 93 -1.35 -4.39 15.59
C SER A 93 -1.19 -5.41 14.46
N HIS A 94 -0.19 -5.20 13.61
CA HIS A 94 0.21 -6.20 12.63
C HIS A 94 0.69 -7.47 13.32
N ALA A 95 0.16 -8.61 12.88
CA ALA A 95 0.52 -9.95 13.33
C ALA A 95 0.55 -10.90 12.13
N LYS A 96 1.15 -12.09 12.29
CA LYS A 96 1.21 -13.11 11.23
C LYS A 96 -0.19 -13.40 10.69
N ASP A 97 -1.11 -13.70 11.61
CA ASP A 97 -2.53 -13.91 11.32
C ASP A 97 -3.28 -12.61 11.60
N CYS A 98 -3.32 -11.76 10.58
CA CYS A 98 -3.87 -10.41 10.68
C CYS A 98 -5.39 -10.41 10.45
N PRO A 99 -6.20 -9.64 11.21
CA PRO A 99 -7.63 -9.49 10.96
C PRO A 99 -7.92 -9.03 9.53
N ALA A 100 -9.02 -9.51 8.94
CA ALA A 100 -9.39 -9.19 7.56
C ALA A 100 -9.49 -7.67 7.34
N GLU A 101 -10.01 -6.93 8.31
CA GLU A 101 -10.19 -5.47 8.23
C GLU A 101 -8.86 -4.71 8.12
N LEU A 102 -7.79 -5.20 8.76
CA LEU A 102 -6.46 -4.61 8.64
C LEU A 102 -5.79 -4.99 7.32
N GLN A 103 -6.03 -6.20 6.82
CA GLN A 103 -5.59 -6.58 5.47
C GLN A 103 -6.28 -5.73 4.40
N GLU A 104 -7.60 -5.52 4.50
CA GLU A 104 -8.37 -4.62 3.63
C GLU A 104 -7.81 -3.21 3.66
N LEU A 105 -7.55 -2.68 4.86
CA LEU A 105 -6.95 -1.36 5.01
C LEU A 105 -5.58 -1.25 4.33
N CYS A 106 -4.72 -2.27 4.43
CA CYS A 106 -3.44 -2.31 3.72
C CYS A 106 -3.62 -2.31 2.19
N VAL A 107 -4.53 -3.13 1.66
CA VAL A 107 -4.81 -3.18 0.21
C VAL A 107 -5.28 -1.81 -0.28
N VAL A 108 -6.30 -1.25 0.38
CA VAL A 108 -6.90 0.03 0.01
C VAL A 108 -5.88 1.17 0.12
N ALA A 109 -5.10 1.22 1.20
CA ALA A 109 -4.13 2.30 1.39
C ALA A 109 -3.02 2.32 0.34
N ASN A 110 -2.50 1.15 -0.03
CA ASN A 110 -1.48 1.06 -1.07
C ASN A 110 -2.06 1.36 -2.45
N PHE A 111 -3.30 0.95 -2.71
CA PHE A 111 -4.00 1.33 -3.94
C PHE A 111 -4.15 2.85 -4.05
N VAL A 112 -4.70 3.49 -3.01
CA VAL A 112 -4.97 4.95 -3.00
C VAL A 112 -3.69 5.75 -3.24
N GLU A 113 -2.59 5.39 -2.58
CA GLU A 113 -1.34 6.13 -2.75
C GLU A 113 -0.78 6.00 -4.17
N VAL A 114 -0.88 4.83 -4.80
CA VAL A 114 -0.39 4.59 -6.17
C VAL A 114 -1.32 5.19 -7.21
N ILE A 115 -2.64 5.05 -7.09
CA ILE A 115 -3.58 5.54 -8.10
C ILE A 115 -3.53 7.07 -8.20
N LEU A 116 -3.45 7.76 -7.05
CA LEU A 116 -3.28 9.22 -7.00
C LEU A 116 -1.95 9.66 -7.59
N ALA A 117 -0.89 8.86 -7.41
CA ALA A 117 0.42 9.14 -7.97
C ALA A 117 0.45 9.01 -9.49
N ARG A 118 -0.44 8.21 -10.08
CA ARG A 118 -0.55 7.97 -11.53
C ARG A 118 -1.50 8.95 -12.25
N GLU A 119 -2.23 9.79 -11.53
CA GLU A 119 -3.25 10.66 -12.12
C GLU A 119 -2.68 11.64 -13.18
N GLY A 120 -3.31 11.66 -14.36
CA GLY A 120 -3.03 12.66 -15.39
C GLY A 120 -1.71 12.47 -16.14
N HIS A 121 -1.14 11.26 -16.14
CA HIS A 121 -0.02 10.87 -17.00
C HIS A 121 0.07 9.33 -17.16
N ASP A 122 0.74 8.88 -18.21
CA ASP A 122 0.94 7.44 -18.47
C ASP A 122 2.32 6.91 -18.01
N ASN A 123 3.17 7.79 -17.48
CA ASN A 123 4.49 7.42 -17.00
C ASN A 123 4.41 6.45 -15.81
N PRO A 124 5.35 5.49 -15.69
CA PRO A 124 5.34 4.52 -14.60
C PRO A 124 5.53 5.20 -13.24
N VAL A 125 4.88 4.63 -12.23
CA VAL A 125 5.08 4.94 -10.82
C VAL A 125 5.56 3.69 -10.12
N GLY A 126 6.56 3.82 -9.26
CA GLY A 126 7.03 2.76 -8.39
C GLY A 126 6.48 2.85 -6.98
N ILE A 127 6.63 1.77 -6.22
CA ILE A 127 6.46 1.74 -4.77
C ILE A 127 7.68 1.08 -4.12
N ASN A 128 8.10 1.56 -2.96
CA ASN A 128 9.18 0.95 -2.20
C ASN A 128 8.69 0.40 -0.86
N TYR A 129 8.98 -0.87 -0.61
CA TYR A 129 8.77 -1.54 0.68
C TYR A 129 10.10 -1.81 1.38
N LEU A 130 10.04 -2.18 2.65
CA LEU A 130 11.21 -2.58 3.43
C LEU A 130 11.10 -4.06 3.79
N GLU A 131 12.10 -4.85 3.41
CA GLU A 131 12.15 -6.29 3.68
C GLU A 131 12.09 -6.59 5.18
N LYS A 132 12.52 -5.65 6.03
CA LYS A 132 12.46 -5.79 7.48
C LYS A 132 11.06 -5.61 8.10
N ILE A 133 10.08 -5.11 7.34
CA ILE A 133 8.70 -4.88 7.78
C ILE A 133 7.77 -5.83 7.01
N GLN A 134 7.90 -7.14 7.27
CA GLN A 134 7.28 -8.19 6.43
C GLN A 134 5.78 -8.35 6.61
N LEU A 135 5.26 -8.13 7.82
CA LEU A 135 3.86 -8.39 8.18
C LEU A 135 2.81 -7.77 7.21
N PRO A 136 2.95 -6.50 6.77
CA PRO A 136 1.99 -5.91 5.84
C PRO A 136 2.27 -6.23 4.35
N HIS A 137 3.36 -6.92 3.99
CA HIS A 137 3.82 -7.02 2.59
C HIS A 137 2.76 -7.54 1.63
N LEU A 138 2.19 -8.71 1.92
CA LEU A 138 1.30 -9.39 0.99
C LEU A 138 0.06 -8.54 0.61
N PRO A 139 -0.76 -8.06 1.57
CA PRO A 139 -1.90 -7.20 1.22
C PRO A 139 -1.45 -5.85 0.62
N SER A 140 -0.33 -5.28 1.08
CA SER A 140 0.16 -4.00 0.56
C SER A 140 0.57 -4.08 -0.91
N ILE A 141 1.38 -5.09 -1.26
CA ILE A 141 1.83 -5.35 -2.63
C ILE A 141 0.63 -5.56 -3.54
N TYR A 142 -0.35 -6.35 -3.09
CA TYR A 142 -1.56 -6.59 -3.88
C TYR A 142 -2.34 -5.29 -4.15
N GLY A 143 -2.50 -4.42 -3.16
CA GLY A 143 -3.13 -3.11 -3.33
C GLY A 143 -2.40 -2.21 -4.34
N ALA A 144 -1.07 -2.18 -4.28
CA ALA A 144 -0.27 -1.44 -5.26
C ALA A 144 -0.39 -2.01 -6.68
N MET A 145 -0.46 -3.34 -6.82
CA MET A 145 -0.67 -3.99 -8.11
C MET A 145 -2.05 -3.68 -8.70
N LEU A 146 -3.11 -3.67 -7.88
CA LEU A 146 -4.45 -3.27 -8.31
C LEU A 146 -4.49 -1.84 -8.87
N ALA A 147 -3.66 -0.93 -8.34
CA ALA A 147 -3.54 0.43 -8.84
C ALA A 147 -2.64 0.55 -10.10
N GLY A 148 -2.08 -0.56 -10.58
CA GLY A 148 -1.20 -0.60 -11.75
C GLY A 148 0.19 -0.03 -11.48
N VAL A 149 0.78 -0.33 -10.32
CA VAL A 149 2.19 0.02 -10.05
C VAL A 149 3.12 -0.57 -11.11
N GLY A 150 4.05 0.23 -11.62
CA GLY A 150 4.99 -0.20 -12.66
C GLY A 150 6.25 -0.89 -12.11
N TYR A 151 6.68 -0.50 -10.90
CA TYR A 151 7.88 -1.03 -10.27
C TYR A 151 7.67 -1.26 -8.77
N VAL A 152 8.04 -2.44 -8.27
CA VAL A 152 8.11 -2.73 -6.84
C VAL A 152 9.57 -2.79 -6.42
N LEU A 153 9.97 -1.85 -5.58
CA LEU A 153 11.30 -1.75 -4.99
C LEU A 153 11.26 -2.31 -3.57
N MET A 154 12.37 -2.93 -3.16
CA MET A 154 12.53 -3.52 -1.84
C MET A 154 13.84 -3.05 -1.23
N GLY A 155 13.77 -2.31 -0.14
CA GLY A 155 14.93 -1.88 0.64
C GLY A 155 15.17 -2.78 1.86
N ALA A 156 16.33 -2.59 2.51
CA ALA A 156 16.66 -3.17 3.82
C ALA A 156 16.57 -4.72 3.93
N GLY A 157 16.93 -5.46 2.88
CA GLY A 157 17.06 -6.92 2.91
C GLY A 157 17.14 -7.53 1.51
N VAL A 158 17.03 -8.86 1.42
CA VAL A 158 17.13 -9.61 0.15
C VAL A 158 15.76 -10.19 -0.21
N PRO A 159 15.03 -9.61 -1.18
CA PRO A 159 13.63 -9.92 -1.46
C PRO A 159 13.45 -11.11 -2.43
N LEU A 160 14.19 -12.21 -2.27
CA LEU A 160 14.24 -13.30 -3.28
C LEU A 160 12.88 -13.93 -3.60
N LYS A 161 11.91 -13.82 -2.68
CA LYS A 161 10.58 -14.42 -2.83
C LYS A 161 9.53 -13.45 -3.39
N ILE A 162 9.80 -12.15 -3.40
CA ILE A 162 8.85 -11.13 -3.90
C ILE A 162 8.47 -11.34 -5.37
N PRO A 163 9.38 -11.65 -6.31
CA PRO A 163 9.00 -11.91 -7.70
C PRO A 163 7.91 -13.00 -7.84
N GLY A 164 8.05 -14.12 -7.13
CA GLY A 164 7.05 -15.18 -7.14
C GLY A 164 5.71 -14.78 -6.49
N VAL A 165 5.71 -13.85 -5.53
CA VAL A 165 4.48 -13.25 -5.00
C VAL A 165 3.78 -12.43 -6.08
N LEU A 166 4.53 -11.59 -6.81
CA LEU A 166 4.00 -10.77 -7.90
C LEU A 166 3.40 -11.63 -9.02
N ASP A 167 4.07 -12.71 -9.42
CA ASP A 167 3.59 -13.63 -10.47
C ASP A 167 2.23 -14.25 -10.10
N ARG A 168 2.06 -14.66 -8.84
CA ARG A 168 0.78 -15.23 -8.36
C ARG A 168 -0.32 -14.18 -8.26
N PHE A 169 0.01 -12.99 -7.73
CA PHE A 169 -0.95 -11.90 -7.61
C PHE A 169 -1.43 -11.34 -8.95
N ALA A 170 -0.62 -11.43 -10.01
CA ALA A 170 -1.04 -11.10 -11.37
C ALA A 170 -2.24 -11.93 -11.84
N ASN A 171 -2.40 -13.16 -11.32
CA ASN A 171 -3.53 -14.06 -11.60
C ASN A 171 -4.58 -14.11 -10.46
N HIS A 172 -4.46 -13.21 -9.48
CA HIS A 172 -5.26 -13.21 -8.24
C HIS A 172 -5.18 -14.55 -7.49
N GLU A 173 -4.05 -15.23 -7.57
CA GLU A 173 -3.80 -16.44 -6.81
C GLU A 173 -3.34 -16.11 -5.39
N PRO A 174 -3.54 -17.02 -4.41
CA PRO A 174 -2.95 -16.87 -3.09
C PRO A 174 -1.43 -16.73 -3.19
N ALA A 175 -0.78 -16.10 -2.21
CA ALA A 175 0.67 -16.11 -2.10
C ALA A 175 1.07 -16.29 -0.64
N SER A 176 2.29 -16.81 -0.44
CA SER A 176 2.83 -17.09 0.89
C SER A 176 4.19 -16.42 1.06
N TYR A 177 4.48 -15.93 2.27
CA TYR A 177 5.74 -15.28 2.59
C TYR A 177 6.26 -15.75 3.96
N ALA A 178 7.52 -16.16 4.01
CA ALA A 178 8.13 -16.66 5.24
C ALA A 178 8.65 -15.50 6.10
N LEU A 179 8.09 -15.36 7.30
CA LEU A 179 8.54 -14.40 8.30
C LEU A 179 9.92 -14.77 8.84
N GLN A 180 10.82 -13.80 8.81
CA GLN A 180 12.16 -13.88 9.38
C GLN A 180 12.11 -13.42 10.83
N VAL A 181 12.11 -14.39 11.74
CA VAL A 181 12.12 -14.17 13.19
C VAL A 181 13.44 -14.67 13.77
N THR A 182 14.29 -13.76 14.23
CA THR A 182 15.58 -14.09 14.85
C THR A 182 15.36 -14.92 16.11
N GLY A 183 16.04 -16.07 16.21
CA GLY A 183 16.04 -16.91 17.41
C GLY A 183 14.75 -17.71 17.65
N SER A 184 13.77 -17.64 16.74
CA SER A 184 12.58 -18.51 16.86
C SER A 184 12.92 -19.95 16.48
N LEU A 185 12.28 -20.91 17.14
CA LEU A 185 12.27 -22.35 16.83
C LEU A 185 10.94 -22.79 16.18
N ASP A 186 9.99 -21.88 16.05
CA ASP A 186 8.65 -22.16 15.52
C ASP A 186 8.71 -22.54 14.05
N GLU A 187 8.06 -23.63 13.64
CA GLU A 187 8.05 -24.05 12.24
C GLU A 187 7.01 -23.25 11.42
N ASP A 188 5.98 -22.72 12.07
CA ASP A 188 4.87 -22.06 11.40
C ASP A 188 5.06 -20.54 11.31
N ARG A 189 5.98 -20.12 10.42
CA ARG A 189 6.31 -18.70 10.15
C ARG A 189 5.78 -18.18 8.83
N THR A 190 4.87 -18.91 8.19
CA THR A 190 4.42 -18.56 6.85
C THR A 190 3.16 -17.71 6.92
N MET A 191 3.26 -16.47 6.45
CA MET A 191 2.09 -15.64 6.16
C MET A 191 1.46 -16.10 4.85
N VAL A 192 0.13 -16.02 4.75
CA VAL A 192 -0.62 -16.30 3.52
C VAL A 192 -1.60 -15.16 3.28
N PHE A 193 -1.75 -14.77 2.01
CA PHE A 193 -2.78 -13.83 1.57
C PHE A 193 -3.45 -14.38 0.32
N ALA A 194 -4.77 -14.39 0.29
CA ALA A 194 -5.58 -14.88 -0.83
C ALA A 194 -6.46 -13.76 -1.39
N PRO A 195 -6.05 -13.11 -2.51
CA PRO A 195 -6.80 -12.01 -3.12
C PRO A 195 -8.29 -12.28 -3.31
N ARG A 196 -8.64 -13.49 -3.76
CA ARG A 196 -10.02 -13.89 -4.09
C ARG A 196 -10.97 -13.88 -2.89
N GLU A 197 -10.46 -13.99 -1.66
CA GLU A 197 -11.30 -13.92 -0.46
C GLU A 197 -11.91 -12.52 -0.26
N PHE A 198 -11.36 -11.52 -0.94
CA PHE A 198 -11.78 -10.12 -0.87
C PHE A 198 -12.56 -9.64 -2.09
N MET A 199 -12.55 -10.38 -3.20
CA MET A 199 -13.14 -9.97 -4.48
C MET A 199 -14.62 -10.34 -4.65
N GLY A 200 -15.25 -10.94 -3.64
CA GLY A 200 -16.63 -11.45 -3.72
C GLY A 200 -17.43 -11.29 -2.44
N ARG A 201 -17.13 -10.25 -1.63
CA ARG A 201 -17.88 -9.90 -0.41
C ARG A 201 -18.71 -8.66 -0.60
#